data_AF-A0A224XW94-F1
#
_entry.id   AF-A0A224XW94-F1
#
_cell.length_a   1.000
_cell.length_b   1.000
_cell.length_c   1.000
_cell.angle_alpha   90.00
_cell.angle_beta   90.00
_cell.angle_gamma   90.00
#
_symmetry.space_group_name_H-M   'P 1'
#
loop_
_entity.id
_entity.type
_entity.pdbx_description
1 polymer ?
#
loop_
_entity_poly.entity_id
_entity_poly.type
_entity_poly.pdbx_seq_one_letter_code
_entity_poly.pdbx_strand_id
1 'polypeptide(L)'
;MLKVVGASWQQTRWTTIMLLAVIVIAIFAIFFYEVPLQENDGYYSASVLWTKTSSFREIYWGQNNDPKSIIRGVARAYYKPDMIKTGWSTLEIETQPDYPDWVQAYAAGLLEGSLCWQLIYWHWQNTVATPCKAKQEFCDKVRKQLEENSKHTREQAAANDKISSYWHQVNLFYTQLDGLEAGWRSGVIRSRKTRLINIPKIDFLWMNSGSDLKDL
;
A
#
# COMPACT_ATOMS: atom_id res chain seq x y z
N MET A 1 -35.02 -22.48 -52.70
CA MET A 1 -36.06 -21.51 -52.27
C MET A 1 -35.74 -21.05 -50.86
N LEU A 2 -35.33 -19.79 -50.68
CA LEU A 2 -35.09 -19.19 -49.36
C LEU A 2 -36.45 -18.72 -48.80
N LYS A 3 -36.89 -19.33 -47.70
CA LYS A 3 -38.12 -18.96 -47.00
C LYS A 3 -37.83 -17.68 -46.20
N VAL A 4 -38.18 -16.53 -46.77
CA VAL A 4 -38.12 -15.26 -46.04
C VAL A 4 -39.21 -15.28 -44.98
N VAL A 5 -38.83 -15.58 -43.73
CA VAL A 5 -39.73 -15.52 -42.59
C VAL A 5 -39.85 -14.05 -42.21
N GLY A 6 -40.91 -13.38 -42.68
CA GLY A 6 -41.25 -12.04 -42.23
C GLY A 6 -41.52 -12.07 -40.72
N ALA A 7 -40.84 -11.22 -39.96
CA ALA A 7 -41.09 -11.09 -38.53
C ALA A 7 -42.58 -10.76 -38.30
N SER A 8 -43.23 -11.49 -37.36
CA SER A 8 -44.62 -11.24 -37.01
C SER A 8 -44.79 -9.78 -36.56
N TRP A 9 -45.66 -9.03 -37.23
CA TRP A 9 -45.93 -7.62 -36.93
C TRP A 9 -46.35 -7.41 -35.46
N GLN A 10 -47.06 -8.39 -34.89
CA GLN A 10 -47.45 -8.39 -33.49
C GLN A 10 -46.23 -8.55 -32.57
N GLN A 11 -45.26 -9.40 -32.95
CA GLN A 11 -44.02 -9.59 -32.21
C GLN A 11 -43.13 -8.33 -32.27
N THR A 12 -43.08 -7.63 -33.41
CA THR A 12 -42.40 -6.34 -33.55
C THR A 12 -43.03 -5.26 -32.68
N ARG A 13 -44.37 -5.24 -32.57
CA ARG A 13 -45.09 -4.30 -31.68
C ARG A 13 -44.78 -4.53 -30.20
N TRP A 14 -44.75 -5.78 -29.76
CA TRP A 14 -44.44 -6.09 -28.36
C TRP A 14 -42.98 -5.80 -28.02
N THR A 15 -42.05 -6.05 -28.95
CA THR A 15 -40.63 -5.72 -28.75
C THR A 15 -40.37 -4.21 -28.71
N THR A 16 -41.05 -3.42 -29.54
CA THR A 16 -40.91 -1.94 -29.47
C THR A 16 -41.51 -1.35 -28.19
N ILE A 17 -42.64 -1.88 -27.72
CA ILE A 17 -43.24 -1.47 -26.43
C ILE A 17 -42.31 -1.83 -25.25
N MET A 18 -41.72 -3.03 -25.25
CA MET A 18 -40.75 -3.44 -24.24
C MET A 18 -39.51 -2.53 -24.25
N LEU A 19 -38.98 -2.20 -25.43
CA LEU A 19 -37.85 -1.28 -25.57
C LEU A 19 -38.17 0.12 -25.01
N LEU A 20 -39.34 0.66 -25.36
CA LEU A 20 -39.78 1.95 -24.83
C LEU A 20 -39.93 1.91 -23.31
N ALA A 21 -40.49 0.84 -22.75
CA ALA A 21 -40.62 0.68 -21.31
C ALA A 21 -39.25 0.64 -20.61
N VAL A 22 -38.27 -0.09 -21.15
CA VAL A 22 -36.90 -0.13 -20.61
C VAL A 22 -36.23 1.24 -20.67
N ILE A 23 -36.41 1.97 -21.78
CA ILE A 23 -35.87 3.33 -21.92
C ILE A 23 -36.49 4.27 -20.90
N VAL A 24 -37.81 4.21 -20.69
CA VAL A 24 -38.51 5.03 -19.71
C VAL A 24 -38.05 4.70 -18.29
N ILE A 25 -37.86 3.41 -17.95
CA ILE A 25 -37.32 3.00 -16.65
C ILE A 25 -35.89 3.52 -16.46
N ALA A 26 -35.04 3.46 -17.49
CA ALA A 26 -33.69 3.98 -17.43
C ALA A 26 -33.66 5.50 -17.23
N ILE A 27 -34.49 6.26 -17.95
CA ILE A 27 -34.65 7.70 -17.77
C ILE A 27 -35.15 8.00 -16.36
N PHE A 28 -36.17 7.28 -15.89
CA PHE A 28 -36.71 7.45 -14.55
C PHE A 28 -35.64 7.19 -13.48
N ALA A 29 -34.83 6.13 -13.64
CA ALA A 29 -33.72 5.86 -12.74
C ALA A 29 -32.68 6.99 -12.75
N ILE A 30 -32.34 7.56 -13.91
CA ILE A 30 -31.38 8.67 -14.02
C ILE A 30 -31.88 9.94 -13.30
N PHE A 31 -33.16 10.27 -13.41
CA PHE A 31 -33.71 11.51 -12.88
C PHE A 31 -34.23 11.42 -11.45
N PHE A 32 -34.71 10.25 -11.02
CA PHE A 32 -35.40 10.09 -9.74
C PHE A 32 -34.68 9.15 -8.78
N TYR A 33 -33.72 8.36 -9.25
CA TYR A 33 -32.86 7.58 -8.37
C TYR A 33 -31.57 8.38 -8.12
N GLU A 34 -31.67 9.41 -7.29
CA GLU A 34 -30.50 10.00 -6.67
C GLU A 34 -29.86 8.93 -5.79
N VAL A 35 -28.89 8.20 -6.34
CA VAL A 35 -27.95 7.45 -5.51
C VAL A 35 -27.28 8.51 -4.64
N PRO A 36 -27.47 8.49 -3.30
CA PRO A 36 -26.79 9.46 -2.46
C PRO A 36 -25.30 9.34 -2.76
N LEU A 37 -24.65 10.46 -3.10
CA LEU A 37 -23.20 10.50 -3.23
C LEU A 37 -22.65 10.04 -1.89
N GLN A 38 -22.14 8.81 -1.84
CA GLN A 38 -21.48 8.31 -0.64
C GLN A 38 -20.27 9.22 -0.43
N GLU A 39 -20.30 10.01 0.64
CA GLU A 39 -19.24 10.95 0.97
C GLU A 39 -17.98 10.14 1.20
N ASN A 40 -17.07 10.16 0.21
CA ASN A 40 -15.84 9.40 0.29
C ASN A 40 -15.00 9.97 1.43
N ASP A 41 -14.84 9.21 2.51
CA ASP A 41 -14.05 9.62 3.68
C ASP A 41 -12.56 9.82 3.32
N GLY A 42 -12.13 9.24 2.19
CA GLY A 42 -10.79 9.31 1.65
C GLY A 42 -9.80 8.34 2.30
N TYR A 43 -10.25 7.53 3.26
CA TYR A 43 -9.39 6.61 4.02
C TYR A 43 -9.30 5.26 3.32
N TYR A 44 -8.09 4.93 2.85
CA TYR A 44 -7.76 3.60 2.39
C TYR A 44 -7.44 2.70 3.58
N SER A 45 -8.12 1.56 3.67
CA SER A 45 -7.92 0.61 4.76
C SER A 45 -7.29 -0.69 4.27
N ALA A 46 -6.39 -1.25 5.07
CA ALA A 46 -5.78 -2.55 4.81
C ALA A 46 -5.49 -3.31 6.11
N SER A 47 -5.44 -4.63 6.03
CA SER A 47 -5.08 -5.51 7.14
C SER A 47 -4.06 -6.56 6.70
N VAL A 48 -3.26 -7.05 7.64
CA VAL A 48 -2.32 -8.16 7.42
C VAL A 48 -2.75 -9.33 8.27
N LEU A 49 -2.98 -10.47 7.62
CA LEU A 49 -3.15 -11.76 8.29
C LEU A 49 -1.81 -12.49 8.30
N TRP A 50 -1.57 -13.26 9.36
CA TRP A 50 -0.41 -14.12 9.46
C TRP A 50 -0.78 -15.45 10.08
N THR A 51 -0.27 -16.52 9.48
CA THR A 51 -0.23 -17.84 10.11
C THR A 51 1.14 -18.47 9.85
N LYS A 52 1.55 -19.42 10.69
CA LYS A 52 2.82 -20.15 10.50
C LYS A 52 2.91 -20.89 9.17
N THR A 53 1.77 -21.24 8.56
CA THR A 53 1.70 -21.98 7.29
C THR A 53 1.49 -21.07 6.07
N SER A 54 0.66 -20.04 6.18
CA SER A 54 0.33 -19.13 5.06
C SER A 54 1.27 -17.92 4.93
N SER A 55 2.19 -17.73 5.87
CA SER A 55 3.00 -16.51 6.00
C SER A 55 2.10 -15.25 6.06
N PHE A 56 2.64 -14.08 5.71
CA PHE A 56 1.94 -12.80 5.66
C PHE A 56 1.03 -12.69 4.43
N ARG A 57 -0.21 -12.23 4.64
CA ARG A 57 -1.17 -11.94 3.58
C ARG A 57 -1.82 -10.58 3.82
N GLU A 58 -1.65 -9.68 2.86
CA GLU A 58 -2.32 -8.38 2.86
C GLU A 58 -3.75 -8.49 2.31
N ILE A 59 -4.67 -7.76 2.93
CA ILE A 59 -6.06 -7.58 2.50
C ILE A 59 -6.31 -6.08 2.38
N TYR A 60 -6.76 -5.65 1.21
CA TYR A 60 -7.08 -4.25 0.93
C TYR A 60 -8.59 -4.08 0.89
N TRP A 61 -9.13 -3.21 1.73
CA TRP A 61 -10.57 -2.99 1.87
C TRP A 61 -11.09 -1.82 1.02
N GLY A 62 -10.20 -1.01 0.44
CA GLY A 62 -10.58 0.19 -0.31
C GLY A 62 -10.95 1.36 0.62
N GLN A 63 -11.88 2.20 0.17
CA GLN A 63 -12.35 3.40 0.89
C GLN A 63 -13.73 3.18 1.52
N ASN A 64 -14.13 4.08 2.44
CA ASN A 64 -15.45 4.09 3.08
C ASN A 64 -15.78 2.83 3.88
N ASN A 65 -14.80 2.34 4.64
CA ASN A 65 -14.99 1.16 5.49
C ASN A 65 -15.26 1.62 6.93
N ASP A 66 -16.25 1.02 7.61
CA ASP A 66 -16.40 1.22 9.05
C ASP A 66 -15.18 0.65 9.78
N PRO A 67 -14.43 1.43 10.57
CA PRO A 67 -13.28 0.95 11.34
C PRO A 67 -13.57 -0.26 12.23
N LYS A 68 -14.84 -0.46 12.64
CA LYS A 68 -15.26 -1.63 13.42
C LYS A 68 -15.43 -2.90 12.59
N SER A 69 -15.69 -2.77 11.29
CA SER A 69 -15.87 -3.91 10.38
C SER A 69 -14.56 -4.47 9.83
N ILE A 70 -13.47 -3.70 9.90
CA ILE A 70 -12.16 -4.12 9.39
C ILE A 70 -11.53 -5.11 10.35
N ILE A 71 -11.23 -6.30 9.82
CA ILE A 71 -10.52 -7.36 10.55
C ILE A 71 -9.18 -6.82 11.05
N ARG A 72 -8.89 -7.01 12.34
CA ARG A 72 -7.65 -6.53 12.95
C ARG A 72 -6.41 -7.26 12.43
N GLY A 73 -6.51 -8.58 12.23
CA GLY A 73 -5.38 -9.40 11.80
C GLY A 73 -4.21 -9.30 12.79
N VAL A 74 -2.97 -9.42 12.29
CA VAL A 74 -1.77 -9.01 13.02
C VAL A 74 -1.70 -7.50 13.14
N ALA A 75 -2.03 -6.81 12.06
CA ALA A 75 -2.02 -5.37 11.98
C ALA A 75 -3.10 -4.89 11.01
N ARG A 76 -3.63 -3.71 11.26
CA ARG A 76 -4.50 -2.97 10.34
C ARG A 76 -4.02 -1.53 10.22
N ALA A 77 -4.33 -0.91 9.10
CA ALA A 77 -3.92 0.44 8.81
C ALA A 77 -5.00 1.24 8.09
N TYR A 78 -4.99 2.55 8.34
CA TYR A 78 -5.83 3.56 7.71
C TYR A 78 -4.93 4.64 7.13
N TYR A 79 -5.09 4.91 5.84
CA TYR A 79 -4.26 5.85 5.12
C TYR A 79 -5.10 6.88 4.36
N LYS A 80 -4.83 8.16 4.59
CA LYS A 80 -5.49 9.28 3.92
C LYS A 80 -4.47 10.13 3.14
N PRO A 81 -4.46 10.06 1.80
CA PRO A 81 -3.53 10.84 0.96
C PRO A 81 -4.01 12.29 0.72
N ASP A 82 -4.24 13.05 1.79
CA ASP A 82 -4.81 14.41 1.71
C ASP A 82 -3.77 15.53 1.47
N MET A 83 -2.54 15.17 1.07
CA MET A 83 -1.42 16.10 0.92
C MET A 83 -1.72 17.30 0.03
N ILE A 84 -2.49 17.12 -1.04
CA ILE A 84 -2.84 18.23 -1.97
C ILE A 84 -3.76 19.25 -1.29
N LYS A 85 -4.64 18.81 -0.39
CA LYS A 85 -5.63 19.67 0.27
C LYS A 85 -5.10 20.30 1.55
N THR A 86 -4.37 19.53 2.36
CA THR A 86 -3.98 19.94 3.72
C THR A 86 -2.47 20.14 3.87
N GLY A 87 -1.67 19.70 2.90
CA GLY A 87 -0.21 19.57 3.05
C GLY A 87 0.21 18.29 3.76
N TRP A 88 -0.72 17.50 4.29
CA TRP A 88 -0.44 16.31 5.09
C TRP A 88 -1.12 15.05 4.53
N SER A 89 -0.41 13.92 4.60
CA SER A 89 -1.06 12.61 4.53
C SER A 89 -1.00 11.95 5.90
N THR A 90 -2.06 11.24 6.26
CA THR A 90 -2.17 10.60 7.57
C THR A 90 -2.12 9.09 7.39
N LEU A 91 -1.28 8.42 8.19
CA LEU A 91 -1.22 6.97 8.28
C LEU A 91 -1.37 6.59 9.75
N GLU A 92 -2.31 5.70 10.03
CA GLU A 92 -2.48 5.08 11.34
C GLU A 92 -2.31 3.58 11.18
N ILE A 93 -1.50 2.96 12.04
CA ILE A 93 -1.27 1.51 12.06
C ILE A 93 -1.50 1.01 13.48
N GLU A 94 -2.28 -0.04 13.61
CA GLU A 94 -2.55 -0.72 14.87
C GLU A 94 -2.11 -2.18 14.75
N THR A 95 -1.14 -2.60 15.56
CA THR A 95 -0.74 -4.01 15.70
C THR A 95 -1.47 -4.66 16.86
N GLN A 96 -1.59 -5.99 16.83
CA GLN A 96 -2.28 -6.77 17.86
C GLN A 96 -1.29 -7.51 18.77
N PRO A 97 -1.45 -7.42 20.10
CA PRO A 97 -0.50 -7.97 21.08
C PRO A 97 -0.47 -9.50 21.12
N ASP A 98 -1.47 -10.18 20.57
CA ASP A 98 -1.56 -11.65 20.55
C ASP A 98 -0.54 -12.32 19.61
N TYR A 99 0.18 -11.54 18.82
CA TYR A 99 1.20 -12.01 17.89
C TYR A 99 2.61 -11.70 18.41
N PRO A 100 3.62 -12.51 18.04
CA PRO A 100 5.01 -12.17 18.35
C PRO A 100 5.37 -10.78 17.80
N ASP A 101 6.12 -10.01 18.57
CA ASP A 101 6.58 -8.66 18.23
C ASP A 101 7.25 -8.55 16.86
N TRP A 102 8.08 -9.53 16.47
CA TRP A 102 8.71 -9.52 15.13
C TRP A 102 7.68 -9.64 14.01
N VAL A 103 6.58 -10.37 14.23
CA VAL A 103 5.46 -10.49 13.28
C VAL A 103 4.72 -9.16 13.22
N GLN A 104 4.50 -8.52 14.37
CA GLN A 104 3.89 -7.20 14.45
C GLN A 104 4.72 -6.14 13.73
N ALA A 105 6.03 -6.08 14.00
CA ALA A 105 6.97 -5.16 13.37
C ALA A 105 6.99 -5.32 11.85
N TYR A 106 7.11 -6.55 11.36
CA TYR A 106 7.09 -6.82 9.92
C TYR A 106 5.74 -6.43 9.29
N ALA A 107 4.62 -6.78 9.93
CA ALA A 107 3.29 -6.45 9.43
C ALA A 107 3.01 -4.93 9.40
N ALA A 108 3.49 -4.20 10.40
CA ALA A 108 3.41 -2.74 10.43
C ALA A 108 4.17 -2.11 9.25
N GLY A 109 5.41 -2.54 9.04
CA GLY A 109 6.19 -2.13 7.88
C GLY A 109 5.49 -2.47 6.56
N LEU A 110 4.96 -3.69 6.44
CA LEU A 110 4.26 -4.16 5.24
C LEU A 110 3.08 -3.24 4.87
N LEU A 111 2.26 -2.85 5.85
CA LEU A 111 1.13 -1.93 5.64
C LEU A 111 1.59 -0.51 5.28
N GLU A 112 2.59 0.02 5.97
CA GLU A 112 3.16 1.33 5.67
C GLU A 112 3.68 1.38 4.23
N GLY A 113 4.51 0.40 3.87
CA GLY A 113 5.09 0.31 2.53
C GLY A 113 4.02 0.21 1.45
N SER A 114 2.98 -0.61 1.65
CA SER A 114 2.01 -0.92 0.61
C SER A 114 0.91 0.13 0.42
N LEU A 115 0.54 0.85 1.48
CA LEU A 115 -0.39 1.97 1.40
C LEU A 115 0.31 3.25 0.94
N CYS A 116 1.53 3.52 1.40
CA CYS A 116 2.27 4.75 1.13
C CYS A 116 3.25 4.64 -0.05
N TRP A 117 3.21 3.56 -0.85
CA TRP A 117 4.21 3.26 -1.89
C TRP A 117 4.54 4.45 -2.82
N GLN A 118 3.52 5.24 -3.17
CA GLN A 118 3.66 6.39 -4.06
C GLN A 118 4.37 7.56 -3.39
N LEU A 119 4.04 7.86 -2.13
CA LEU A 119 4.71 8.90 -1.35
C LEU A 119 6.16 8.52 -1.04
N ILE A 120 6.41 7.25 -0.71
CA ILE A 120 7.76 6.72 -0.49
C ILE A 120 8.61 6.91 -1.76
N TYR A 121 8.06 6.59 -2.94
CA TYR A 121 8.77 6.77 -4.20
C TYR A 121 9.09 8.25 -4.49
N TRP A 122 8.13 9.15 -4.28
CA TRP A 122 8.38 10.58 -4.47
C TRP A 122 9.35 11.16 -3.45
N HIS A 123 9.25 10.74 -2.19
CA HIS A 123 10.21 11.12 -1.17
C HIS A 123 11.62 10.70 -1.59
N TRP A 124 11.81 9.42 -1.95
CA TRP A 124 13.09 8.90 -2.46
C TRP A 124 13.61 9.69 -3.68
N GLN A 125 12.74 9.97 -4.65
CA GLN A 125 13.11 10.74 -5.85
C GLN A 125 13.63 12.14 -5.49
N ASN A 126 13.00 12.80 -4.53
CA ASN A 126 13.29 14.17 -4.14
C ASN A 126 14.53 14.26 -3.23
N THR A 127 14.69 13.31 -2.30
CA THR A 127 15.72 13.40 -1.25
C THR A 127 16.98 12.58 -1.54
N VAL A 128 16.88 11.52 -2.35
CA VAL A 128 18.02 10.63 -2.65
C VAL A 128 18.31 10.60 -4.15
N ALA A 129 17.37 10.15 -4.98
CA ALA A 129 17.66 9.83 -6.38
C ALA A 129 18.10 11.05 -7.20
N THR A 130 17.39 12.18 -7.07
CA THR A 130 17.71 13.40 -7.83
C THR A 130 19.01 14.06 -7.36
N PRO A 131 19.23 14.30 -6.06
CA PRO A 131 20.52 14.82 -5.58
C PRO A 131 21.72 13.96 -5.97
N CYS A 132 21.57 12.63 -5.97
CA CYS A 132 22.66 11.72 -6.32
C CYS A 132 23.06 11.74 -7.80
N LYS A 133 22.25 12.29 -8.71
CA LYS A 133 22.64 12.45 -10.13
C LYS A 133 23.87 13.34 -10.30
N ALA A 134 24.02 14.36 -9.45
CA ALA A 134 25.15 15.30 -9.50
C ALA A 134 26.30 14.92 -8.56
N LYS A 135 26.09 13.95 -7.65
CA LYS A 135 27.02 13.59 -6.56
C LYS A 135 27.22 12.09 -6.46
N GLN A 136 27.37 11.42 -7.61
CA GLN A 136 27.35 9.96 -7.68
C GLN A 136 28.40 9.30 -6.77
N GLU A 137 29.66 9.77 -6.81
CA GLU A 137 30.74 9.22 -5.98
C GLU A 137 30.45 9.32 -4.48
N PHE A 138 29.97 10.48 -4.03
CA PHE A 138 29.55 10.67 -2.63
C PHE A 138 28.41 9.71 -2.28
N CYS A 139 27.40 9.59 -3.14
CA CYS A 139 26.28 8.71 -2.87
C CYS A 139 26.67 7.22 -2.84
N ASP A 140 27.60 6.80 -3.69
CA ASP A 140 28.07 5.42 -3.69
C ASP A 140 28.90 5.12 -2.43
N LYS A 141 29.68 6.09 -1.94
CA LYS A 141 30.36 5.99 -0.63
C LYS A 141 29.36 5.86 0.52
N VAL A 142 28.31 6.68 0.53
CA VAL A 142 27.26 6.62 1.55
C VAL A 142 26.54 5.27 1.52
N ARG A 143 26.12 4.78 0.34
CA ARG A 143 25.50 3.45 0.21
C ARG A 143 26.38 2.36 0.77
N LYS A 144 27.67 2.37 0.43
CA LYS A 144 28.64 1.40 0.93
C LYS A 144 28.74 1.45 2.47
N GLN A 145 28.84 2.63 3.07
CA GLN A 145 28.90 2.76 4.53
C GLN A 145 27.60 2.28 5.20
N LEU A 146 26.44 2.61 4.64
CA LEU A 146 25.16 2.13 5.14
C LEU A 146 25.04 0.60 5.02
N GLU A 147 25.51 0.00 3.91
CA GLU A 147 25.52 -1.45 3.71
C GLU A 147 26.42 -2.15 4.73
N GLU A 148 27.66 -1.68 4.90
CA GLU A 148 28.62 -2.26 5.85
C GLU A 148 28.11 -2.13 7.29
N ASN A 149 27.64 -0.94 7.69
CA ASN A 149 27.12 -0.70 9.03
C ASN A 149 25.85 -1.51 9.31
N SER A 150 24.89 -1.52 8.39
CA SER A 150 23.64 -2.25 8.58
C SER A 150 23.85 -3.76 8.59
N LYS A 151 24.79 -4.28 7.80
CA LYS A 151 25.18 -5.69 7.85
C LYS A 151 25.73 -6.05 9.23
N HIS A 152 26.72 -5.31 9.71
CA HIS A 152 27.31 -5.57 11.03
C HIS A 152 26.28 -5.44 12.16
N THR A 153 25.45 -4.40 12.11
CA THR A 153 24.41 -4.15 13.13
C THR A 153 23.38 -5.27 13.14
N ARG A 154 22.95 -5.77 11.98
CA ARG A 154 22.03 -6.91 11.87
C ARG A 154 22.65 -8.20 12.41
N GLU A 155 23.93 -8.46 12.13
CA GLU A 155 24.66 -9.61 12.68
C GLU A 155 24.71 -9.56 14.22
N GLN A 156 25.03 -8.39 14.79
CA GLN A 156 25.02 -8.19 16.25
C GLN A 156 23.62 -8.32 16.85
N ALA A 157 22.62 -7.75 16.20
CA ALA A 157 21.23 -7.83 16.63
C ALA A 157 20.76 -9.29 16.67
N ALA A 158 21.00 -10.05 15.59
CA ALA A 158 20.62 -11.47 15.52
C ALA A 158 21.36 -12.34 16.56
N ALA A 159 22.65 -12.09 16.79
CA ALA A 159 23.43 -12.85 17.76
C ALA A 159 22.97 -12.60 19.21
N ASN A 160 22.44 -11.41 19.50
CA ASN A 160 22.11 -10.98 20.86
C ASN A 160 20.59 -10.81 21.12
N ASP A 161 19.74 -11.07 20.13
CA ASP A 161 18.28 -10.86 20.18
C ASP A 161 17.60 -11.49 21.41
N LYS A 162 18.01 -12.71 21.77
CA LYS A 162 17.41 -13.45 22.91
C LYS A 162 17.97 -13.06 24.27
N ILE A 163 19.08 -12.33 24.30
CA ILE A 163 19.87 -12.07 25.52
C ILE A 163 19.78 -10.61 25.92
N SER A 164 19.74 -9.69 24.97
CA SER A 164 19.75 -8.25 25.20
C SER A 164 18.48 -7.61 24.64
N SER A 165 17.68 -7.01 25.53
CA SER A 165 16.49 -6.26 25.15
C SER A 165 16.81 -5.10 24.19
N TYR A 166 18.01 -4.51 24.30
CA TYR A 166 18.46 -3.49 23.36
C TYR A 166 18.61 -4.07 21.95
N TRP A 167 19.35 -5.17 21.80
CA TRP A 167 19.57 -5.79 20.50
C TRP A 167 18.29 -6.36 19.90
N HIS A 168 17.36 -6.81 20.74
CA HIS A 168 16.02 -7.16 20.31
C HIS A 168 15.26 -5.98 19.67
N GLN A 169 15.27 -4.80 20.29
CA GLN A 169 14.63 -3.61 19.71
C GLN A 169 15.29 -3.20 18.38
N VAL A 170 16.63 -3.28 18.28
CA VAL A 170 17.35 -3.05 17.02
C VAL A 170 16.93 -4.06 15.95
N ASN A 171 16.74 -5.32 16.33
CA ASN A 171 16.25 -6.36 15.43
C ASN A 171 14.81 -6.08 14.95
N LEU A 172 13.92 -5.61 15.83
CA LEU A 172 12.55 -5.21 15.47
C LEU A 172 12.53 -4.03 14.50
N PHE A 173 13.39 -3.02 14.67
CA PHE A 173 13.53 -1.91 13.73
C PHE A 173 13.85 -2.41 12.31
N TYR A 174 14.87 -3.26 12.18
CA TYR A 174 15.24 -3.81 10.88
C TYR A 174 14.18 -4.75 10.30
N THR A 175 13.45 -5.45 11.16
CA THR A 175 12.31 -6.29 10.78
C THR A 175 11.17 -5.45 10.19
N GLN A 176 10.85 -4.30 10.81
CA GLN A 176 9.88 -3.35 10.27
C GLN A 176 10.36 -2.74 8.95
N LEU A 177 11.65 -2.41 8.83
CA LEU A 177 12.23 -1.88 7.59
C LEU A 177 12.16 -2.89 6.44
N ASP A 178 12.43 -4.18 6.71
CA ASP A 178 12.27 -5.25 5.72
C ASP A 178 10.78 -5.45 5.33
N GLY A 179 9.87 -5.31 6.30
CA GLY A 179 8.42 -5.27 6.05
C GLY A 179 8.03 -4.11 5.13
N LEU A 180 8.54 -2.91 5.38
CA LEU A 180 8.31 -1.70 4.58
C LEU A 180 8.79 -1.86 3.15
N GLU A 181 9.99 -2.42 2.97
CA GLU A 181 10.54 -2.74 1.66
C GLU A 181 9.63 -3.72 0.88
N ALA A 182 9.16 -4.78 1.54
CA ALA A 182 8.27 -5.78 0.96
C ALA A 182 6.89 -5.20 0.63
N GLY A 183 6.36 -4.38 1.54
CA GLY A 183 5.07 -3.68 1.39
C GLY A 183 5.11 -2.72 0.21
N TRP A 184 6.19 -1.95 0.09
CA TRP A 184 6.40 -1.05 -1.05
C TRP A 184 6.35 -1.80 -2.37
N ARG A 185 7.04 -2.95 -2.49
CA ARG A 185 7.00 -3.80 -3.69
C ARG A 185 5.60 -4.29 -3.98
N SER A 186 4.87 -4.73 -2.96
CA SER A 186 3.46 -5.15 -3.10
C SER A 186 2.59 -4.01 -3.63
N GLY A 187 2.72 -2.80 -3.08
CA GLY A 187 2.04 -1.60 -3.55
C GLY A 187 2.36 -1.26 -5.01
N VAL A 188 3.63 -1.34 -5.40
CA VAL A 188 4.06 -1.12 -6.79
C VAL A 188 3.48 -2.16 -7.74
N ILE A 189 3.52 -3.45 -7.38
CA ILE A 189 2.94 -4.54 -8.18
C ILE A 189 1.43 -4.33 -8.34
N ARG A 190 0.73 -4.01 -7.25
CA ARG A 190 -0.71 -3.72 -7.25
C ARG A 190 -1.06 -2.55 -8.17
N SER A 191 -0.21 -1.52 -8.21
CA SER A 191 -0.39 -0.36 -9.10
C SER A 191 -0.02 -0.62 -10.57
N ARG A 192 0.49 -1.81 -10.92
CA ARG A 192 0.98 -2.20 -12.25
C ARG A 192 2.14 -1.32 -12.77
N LYS A 193 2.88 -0.65 -11.88
CA LYS A 193 4.02 0.21 -12.23
C LYS A 193 5.39 -0.45 -12.09
N THR A 194 5.46 -1.77 -11.89
CA THR A 194 6.70 -2.52 -11.61
C THR A 194 7.83 -2.31 -12.62
N ARG A 195 7.51 -2.05 -13.90
CA ARG A 195 8.53 -1.80 -14.93
C ARG A 195 9.08 -0.37 -14.94
N LEU A 196 8.46 0.54 -14.19
CA LEU A 196 8.73 1.98 -14.26
C LEU A 196 9.49 2.50 -13.05
N ILE A 197 9.35 1.85 -11.89
CA ILE A 197 9.88 2.35 -10.63
C ILE A 197 10.59 1.22 -9.86
N ASN A 198 11.80 1.51 -9.40
CA ASN A 198 12.59 0.62 -8.55
C ASN A 198 13.42 1.48 -7.58
N ILE A 199 13.44 1.10 -6.30
CA ILE A 199 14.24 1.73 -5.26
C ILE A 199 15.27 0.68 -4.81
N PRO A 200 16.58 0.98 -4.80
CA PRO A 200 17.58 0.10 -4.22
C PRO A 200 17.26 -0.22 -2.75
N LYS A 201 17.46 -1.47 -2.31
CA LYS A 201 17.14 -1.89 -0.93
C LYS A 201 17.77 -0.97 0.13
N ILE A 202 19.03 -0.61 -0.06
CA ILE A 202 19.75 0.26 0.89
C ILE A 202 19.16 1.67 0.96
N ASP A 203 18.54 2.15 -0.10
CA ASP A 203 17.97 3.50 -0.13
C ASP A 203 16.73 3.62 0.78
N PHE A 204 16.09 2.51 1.17
CA PHE A 204 15.08 2.52 2.25
C PHE A 204 15.71 2.85 3.60
N LEU A 205 16.89 2.31 3.90
CA LEU A 205 17.64 2.69 5.10
C LEU A 205 18.14 4.13 4.99
N TRP A 206 18.63 4.54 3.81
CA TRP A 206 19.05 5.93 3.58
C TRP A 206 17.95 6.92 3.98
N MET A 207 16.71 6.71 3.52
CA MET A 207 15.59 7.61 3.86
C MET A 207 15.33 7.69 5.37
N ASN A 208 15.71 6.67 6.14
CA ASN A 208 15.63 6.65 7.61
C ASN A 208 16.87 7.21 8.31
N SER A 209 17.94 7.53 7.58
CA SER A 209 19.22 8.03 8.10
C SER A 209 19.54 9.44 7.60
N GLY A 210 18.60 10.15 6.98
CA GLY A 210 18.84 11.46 6.36
C GLY A 210 19.40 12.53 7.31
N SER A 211 19.14 12.43 8.61
CA SER A 211 19.76 13.26 9.65
C SER A 211 21.23 12.92 9.86
N ASP A 212 21.53 11.63 10.01
CA ASP A 212 22.85 11.10 10.35
C ASP A 212 23.87 11.29 9.22
N LEU A 213 23.37 11.32 7.98
CA LEU A 213 24.18 11.51 6.78
C LEU A 213 24.69 12.94 6.59
N LYS A 214 24.22 13.92 7.37
CA LYS A 214 24.71 15.30 7.28
C LYS A 214 26.13 15.46 7.80
N ASP A 215 26.53 14.59 8.72
CA ASP A 215 27.82 14.66 9.43
C ASP A 215 28.87 13.69 8.85
N LEU A 216 28.52 12.98 7.76
CA LEU A 216 29.29 11.89 7.15
C LEU A 216 30.15 12.37 5.97
#